data_AF-A0A1G8EI63-F1
#
_entry.id   AF-A0A1G8EI63-F1
#
_cell.length_a   1.000
_cell.length_b   1.000
_cell.length_c   1.000
_cell.angle_alpha   90.00
_cell.angle_beta   90.00
_cell.angle_gamma   90.00
#
_symmetry.space_group_name_H-M   'P 1'
#
loop_
_entity.id
_entity.type
_entity.pdbx_description
1 polymer ?
#
loop_
_entity_poly.entity_id
_entity_poly.type
_entity_poly.pdbx_seq_one_letter_code
_entity_poly.pdbx_strand_id
1 'polypeptide(L)' 'MTTNQFTVWVQELFDSCNIHNEIETSKLIVEVMKKFHTLNSEKIQEQVTARPILR' A
#
# COMPACT_ATOMS: atom_id res chain seq x y z
N MET A 1 -7.23 5.71 -1.09
CA MET A 1 -6.79 5.79 0.33
C MET A 1 -5.70 6.84 0.44
N THR A 2 -5.77 7.76 1.40
CA THR A 2 -4.68 8.72 1.64
C THR A 2 -3.52 8.05 2.39
N THR A 3 -2.34 8.67 2.41
CA THR A 3 -1.18 8.14 3.15
C THR A 3 -1.49 7.96 4.64
N ASN A 4 -2.19 8.90 5.28
CA ASN A 4 -2.57 8.80 6.69
C ASN A 4 -3.59 7.67 6.95
N GLN A 5 -4.54 7.47 6.03
CA GLN A 5 -5.44 6.32 6.14
C GLN A 5 -4.66 5.02 6.01
N PHE A 6 -3.69 4.95 5.09
CA PHE A 6 -2.83 3.78 4.91
C PHE A 6 -2.05 3.44 6.17
N THR A 7 -1.44 4.43 6.84
CA THR A 7 -0.69 4.19 8.09
C THR A 7 -1.58 3.67 9.21
N VAL A 8 -2.78 4.22 9.37
CA VAL A 8 -3.74 3.74 10.39
C VAL A 8 -4.16 2.29 10.12
N TRP A 9 -4.48 1.98 8.85
CA TRP A 9 -4.84 0.62 8.47
C TRP A 9 -3.71 -0.39 8.70
N VAL A 10 -2.47 -0.04 8.37
CA VAL A 10 -1.31 -0.90 8.66
C VAL A 10 -1.22 -1.16 10.16
N GLN A 11 -1.37 -0.11 10.97
CA GLN A 11 -1.26 -0.23 12.42
C GLN A 11 -2.34 -1.14 13.02
N GLU A 12 -3.60 -0.94 12.64
CA GLU A 12 -4.71 -1.82 13.07
C GLU A 12 -4.49 -3.28 12.63
N LEU A 13 -3.94 -3.49 11.43
CA LEU A 13 -3.65 -4.81 10.90
C LEU A 13 -2.58 -5.53 11.75
N PHE A 14 -1.49 -4.84 12.08
CA PHE A 14 -0.42 -5.38 12.92
C PHE A 14 -0.83 -5.56 14.38
N ASP A 15 -1.65 -4.68 14.94
CA ASP A 15 -2.18 -4.79 16.32
C ASP A 15 -3.05 -6.04 16.49
N SER A 16 -3.72 -6.48 15.42
CA SER A 16 -4.53 -7.70 15.41
C SER A 16 -3.74 -8.98 15.08
N CYS A 17 -2.48 -8.86 14.66
CA CYS A 17 -1.64 -9.97 14.23
C CYS A 17 -0.93 -10.64 15.40
N ASN A 18 -0.88 -11.97 15.42
CA ASN A 18 0.05 -12.67 16.30
C ASN A 18 1.47 -12.59 15.73
N ILE A 19 2.25 -11.59 16.12
CA ILE A 19 3.61 -11.36 15.61
C ILE A 19 4.59 -12.51 15.88
N HIS A 20 4.28 -13.40 16.82
CA HIS A 20 5.09 -14.59 17.09
C HIS A 20 4.84 -15.73 16.10
N ASN A 21 3.80 -15.60 15.27
CA ASN A 21 3.53 -16.50 14.16
C ASN A 21 4.18 -15.94 12.88
N GLU A 22 5.35 -16.47 12.55
CA GLU A 22 6.15 -16.04 11.39
C GLU A 22 5.39 -16.17 10.06
N ILE A 23 4.59 -17.24 9.89
CA ILE A 23 3.85 -17.50 8.65
C ILE A 23 2.71 -16.48 8.47
N GLU A 24 2.04 -16.12 9.55
CA GLU A 24 0.98 -15.11 9.55
C GLU A 24 1.56 -13.72 9.30
N THR A 25 2.64 -13.39 10.01
CA THR A 25 3.35 -12.11 9.90
C THR A 25 3.89 -11.88 8.48
N SER A 26 4.49 -12.90 7.87
CA SER A 26 5.02 -12.80 6.50
C SER A 26 3.92 -12.55 5.45
N LYS A 27 2.76 -13.19 5.59
CA LYS A 27 1.60 -12.93 4.72
C LYS A 27 1.09 -11.50 4.86
N LEU A 28 1.02 -11.01 6.10
CA LEU A 28 0.55 -9.67 6.42
C LEU A 28 1.48 -8.58 5.82
N ILE A 29 2.80 -8.77 5.94
CA ILE A 29 3.79 -7.87 5.31
C ILE A 29 3.60 -7.83 3.78
N VAL A 30 3.40 -8.99 3.14
CA VAL A 30 3.16 -9.05 1.69
C VAL A 30 1.89 -8.31 1.30
N GLU A 31 0.83 -8.41 2.10
CA GLU A 31 -0.42 -7.69 1.86
C GLU A 31 -0.23 -6.17 1.95
N VAL A 32 0.49 -5.70 2.98
CA VAL A 32 0.83 -4.29 3.15
C VAL A 32 1.62 -3.76 1.96
N MET A 33 2.63 -4.51 1.49
CA MET A 33 3.45 -4.13 0.34
C MET A 33 2.65 -4.07 -0.97
N LYS A 34 1.76 -5.05 -1.20
CA LYS A 34 0.87 -5.03 -2.37
C LYS A 34 -0.04 -3.81 -2.36
N LYS A 35 -0.67 -3.52 -1.22
CA LYS A 35 -1.56 -2.37 -1.07
C LYS A 35 -0.81 -1.05 -1.27
N PHE A 36 0.39 -0.92 -0.70
CA PHE A 36 1.25 0.24 -0.91
C PHE A 36 1.62 0.42 -2.38
N HIS A 37 1.99 -0.67 -3.06
CA HIS A 37 2.32 -0.62 -4.48
C HIS A 37 1.12 -0.18 -5.32
N THR A 38 -0.07 -0.76 -5.13
CA THR A 38 -1.29 -0.36 -5.85
C THR A 38 -1.59 1.13 -5.67
N LEU A 39 -1.56 1.64 -4.43
CA LEU A 39 -1.83 3.05 -4.13
C LEU A 39 -0.84 4.02 -4.78
N ASN A 40 0.39 3.59 -5.03
CA ASN A 40 1.40 4.41 -5.70
C ASN A 40 1.40 4.23 -7.21
N SER A 41 1.08 3.04 -7.73
CA SER A 41 0.92 2.79 -9.16
C SER A 41 -0.26 3.57 -9.75
N GLU A 42 -1.35 3.71 -9.00
CA GLU A 42 -2.48 4.60 -9.34
C GLU A 42 -2.02 6.07 -9.47
N LYS A 43 -1.16 6.54 -8.55
CA LYS A 43 -0.60 7.91 -8.59
C LYS A 43 0.41 8.11 -9.72
N ILE A 44 1.14 7.07 -10.12
CA ILE A 44 2.11 7.12 -11.22
C ILE A 44 1.39 7.20 -12.58
N GLN A 45 0.27 6.48 -12.76
CA GLN A 45 -0.51 6.58 -14.00
C GLN A 45 -1.12 7.97 -14.23
N GLU A 46 -1.53 8.66 -13.17
CA GLU A 46 -2.09 10.01 -13.24
C GLU A 46 -1.08 11.07 -13.73
N GLN A 47 0.23 10.88 -13.47
CA GLN A 47 1.27 11.78 -13.96
C GLN A 47 1.70 11.51 -15.41
N VAL A 48 1.48 10.30 -15.92
CA VAL A 48 1.84 9.94 -17.30
C VAL A 48 0.76 10.40 -18.28
N THR A 49 -0.50 10.45 -17.88
CA THR A 49 -1.63 10.93 -18.72
C THR A 49 -1.82 12.44 -18.71
N ALA A 50 -1.27 13.15 -17.70
CA ALA A 50 -1.40 14.61 -17.56
C ALA A 50 -0.40 15.44 -18.39
N ARG A 51 0.51 14.82 -19.15
CA ARG A 51 1.35 15.55 -20.12
C ARG A 51 0.68 15.54 -21.48
N PRO A 52 0.18 16.68 -22.00
CA PRO A 52 -0.17 16.76 -23.40
C PRO A 52 1.12 16.58 -24.20
N ILE A 53 1.14 15.56 -25.06
CA ILE A 53 2.15 15.46 -26.10
C ILE A 53 1.88 16.64 -27.03
N LEU A 54 2.58 17.77 -26.79
CA LEU A 54 2.71 18.83 -27.78
C LEU A 54 3.48 18.22 -28.96
N ARG A 55 2.73 17.87 -30.00
CA ARG A 55 3.24 17.64 -31.35
C ARG A 55 2.61 18.65 -32.28
#